data_AF-A0A2K8SKY8-F1
#
_entry.id   AF-A0A2K8SKY8-F1
#
_cell.length_a   1.000
_cell.length_b   1.000
_cell.length_c   1.000
_cell.angle_alpha   90.00
_cell.angle_beta   90.00
_cell.angle_gamma   90.00
#
_symmetry.space_group_name_H-M   'P 1'
#
loop_
_entity.id
_entity.type
_entity.pdbx_description
1 polymer ?
#
loop_
_entity_poly.entity_id
_entity_poly.type
_entity_poly.pdbx_seq_one_letter_code
_entity_poly.pdbx_strand_id
1 'polypeptide(L)'
;MGTTTNHQPYNGDKTIVRVAIGKIKPVSQTLTLGETGAKAAVTLTLGTALTAPIDKDNWLLFVDSNGLEYLAKVTADAAIGVTALTVKALDEAIPDEAVAKFPSELYDRSAINLARTYNNSEVFTLNTGGDRQVVATTATKNATAPGFWYWHNAGYRVCKEAAEAKKPVWLFVEYEPPSPAFSKGIIVSGKAVITSRPTDSAANAFLTGDLNFEFTGPVSESDPVPTA
;
A
#
# COMPACT_ATOMS: atom_id res chain seq x y z
N MET A 1 -16.35 32.78 -25.27
CA MET A 1 -17.03 31.70 -24.52
C MET A 1 -16.05 31.21 -23.47
N GLY A 2 -16.28 31.52 -22.19
CA GLY A 2 -15.42 31.04 -21.12
C GLY A 2 -15.68 29.56 -20.89
N THR A 3 -14.65 28.73 -21.04
CA THR A 3 -14.69 27.34 -20.59
C THR A 3 -14.68 27.36 -19.07
N THR A 4 -15.84 27.14 -18.45
CA THR A 4 -15.91 26.85 -17.01
C THR A 4 -15.09 25.59 -16.75
N THR A 5 -13.92 25.74 -16.16
CA THR A 5 -13.10 24.64 -15.66
C THR A 5 -13.94 23.89 -14.63
N ASN A 6 -14.33 22.66 -14.96
CA ASN A 6 -15.19 21.88 -14.08
C ASN A 6 -14.31 21.35 -12.93
N HIS A 7 -14.37 22.01 -11.77
CA HIS A 7 -13.66 21.58 -10.58
C HIS A 7 -14.46 20.42 -9.94
N GLN A 8 -14.19 19.18 -10.35
CA GLN A 8 -14.77 18.02 -9.68
C GLN A 8 -13.85 17.54 -8.54
N PRO A 9 -14.36 17.41 -7.31
CA PRO A 9 -13.62 16.79 -6.21
C PRO A 9 -13.48 15.27 -6.45
N TYR A 10 -12.41 14.67 -5.93
CA TYR A 10 -12.24 13.22 -5.92
C TYR A 10 -13.21 12.57 -4.94
N ASN A 11 -13.79 11.42 -5.32
CA ASN A 11 -14.58 10.59 -4.41
C ASN A 11 -13.65 9.68 -3.59
N GLY A 12 -13.76 9.77 -2.25
CA GLY A 12 -13.01 8.93 -1.33
C GLY A 12 -13.37 7.45 -1.39
N ASP A 13 -14.60 7.11 -1.81
CA ASP A 13 -15.16 5.74 -1.77
C ASP A 13 -14.43 4.73 -2.66
N LYS A 14 -13.63 5.22 -3.61
CA LYS A 14 -12.85 4.40 -4.55
C LYS A 14 -11.34 4.54 -4.37
N THR A 15 -10.92 5.06 -3.21
CA THR A 15 -9.50 5.18 -2.89
C THR A 15 -8.90 3.81 -2.64
N ILE A 16 -7.86 3.45 -3.39
CA ILE A 16 -7.15 2.19 -3.25
C ILE A 16 -5.88 2.44 -2.45
N VAL A 17 -5.69 1.68 -1.37
CA VAL A 17 -4.46 1.69 -0.58
C VAL A 17 -3.67 0.43 -0.87
N ARG A 18 -2.40 0.56 -1.23
CA ARG A 18 -1.49 -0.58 -1.45
C ARG A 18 -0.22 -0.45 -0.63
N VAL A 19 0.32 -1.59 -0.23
CA VAL A 19 1.50 -1.67 0.62
C VAL A 19 2.44 -2.78 0.19
N ALA A 20 3.74 -2.55 0.36
CA ALA A 20 4.76 -3.58 0.17
C ALA A 20 5.98 -3.29 1.05
N ILE A 21 6.63 -4.34 1.54
CA ILE A 21 7.98 -4.25 2.10
C ILE A 21 8.94 -4.12 0.91
N GLY A 22 9.85 -3.15 0.96
CA GLY A 22 10.76 -2.91 -0.15
C GLY A 22 11.90 -1.97 0.18
N LYS A 23 13.12 -2.31 -0.29
CA LYS A 23 14.26 -1.38 -0.27
C LYS A 23 14.05 -0.25 -1.27
N ILE A 24 13.66 -0.60 -2.49
CA ILE A 24 13.33 0.32 -3.59
C ILE A 24 11.81 0.50 -3.69
N LYS A 25 11.36 1.56 -4.37
CA LYS A 25 9.94 1.79 -4.64
C LYS A 25 9.41 0.63 -5.50
N PRO A 26 8.43 -0.14 -5.00
CA PRO A 26 7.84 -1.22 -5.78
C PRO A 26 7.13 -0.69 -7.02
N VAL A 27 7.09 -1.51 -8.06
CA VAL A 27 6.33 -1.23 -9.29
C VAL A 27 5.09 -2.10 -9.30
N SER A 28 3.96 -1.52 -9.68
CA SER A 28 2.71 -2.25 -9.84
C SER A 28 2.84 -3.31 -10.93
N GLN A 29 2.52 -4.55 -10.60
CA GLN A 29 2.49 -5.68 -11.52
C GLN A 29 1.39 -6.67 -11.12
N THR A 30 0.88 -7.38 -12.12
CA THR A 30 -0.08 -8.47 -11.95
C THR A 30 0.66 -9.77 -12.15
N LEU A 31 0.49 -10.69 -11.21
CA LEU A 31 1.08 -12.02 -11.21
C LEU A 31 -0.01 -13.03 -11.51
N THR A 32 0.26 -13.96 -12.41
CA THR A 32 -0.63 -15.08 -12.72
C THR A 32 0.12 -16.36 -12.45
N LEU A 33 -0.50 -17.33 -11.77
CA LEU A 33 0.12 -18.66 -11.62
C LEU A 33 0.12 -19.40 -12.95
N GLY A 34 1.27 -19.99 -13.29
CA GLY A 34 1.43 -20.78 -14.52
C GLY A 34 1.02 -22.25 -14.35
N GLU A 35 0.97 -22.72 -13.11
CA GLU A 35 0.53 -24.07 -12.73
C GLU A 35 -0.03 -24.02 -11.31
N THR A 36 -0.82 -25.04 -10.95
CA THR A 36 -1.40 -25.16 -9.61
C THR A 36 -0.30 -25.24 -8.55
N GLY A 37 -0.32 -24.29 -7.61
CA GLY A 37 0.50 -24.34 -6.41
C GLY A 37 -0.06 -25.38 -5.46
N ALA A 38 0.49 -26.60 -5.45
CA ALA A 38 0.02 -27.66 -4.56
C ALA A 38 0.10 -27.26 -3.08
N LYS A 39 -0.80 -27.80 -2.24
CA LYS A 39 -0.73 -27.62 -0.79
C LYS A 39 0.67 -28.04 -0.28
N ALA A 40 1.21 -27.27 0.66
CA ALA A 40 2.56 -27.37 1.20
C ALA A 40 3.72 -27.10 0.21
N ALA A 41 3.44 -26.69 -1.04
CA ALA A 41 4.47 -26.22 -1.94
C ALA A 41 5.21 -25.02 -1.35
N VAL A 42 6.53 -24.98 -1.55
CA VAL A 42 7.41 -23.87 -1.11
C VAL A 42 7.86 -23.01 -2.29
N THR A 43 7.31 -23.27 -3.47
CA THR A 43 7.58 -22.55 -4.69
C THR A 43 6.28 -22.40 -5.47
N LEU A 44 6.06 -21.21 -6.02
CA LEU A 44 4.97 -20.91 -6.93
C LEU A 44 5.55 -20.54 -8.30
N THR A 45 5.13 -21.25 -9.34
CA THR A 45 5.51 -20.95 -10.71
C THR A 45 4.56 -19.92 -11.30
N LEU A 46 5.11 -18.85 -11.85
CA LEU A 46 4.40 -17.75 -12.49
C LEU A 46 4.26 -18.02 -13.99
N GLY A 47 3.09 -17.70 -14.55
CA GLY A 47 2.81 -17.79 -15.98
C GLY A 47 3.58 -16.75 -16.80
N THR A 48 4.00 -15.65 -16.16
CA THR A 48 4.85 -14.61 -16.76
C THR A 48 5.99 -14.26 -15.82
N ALA A 49 7.13 -13.87 -16.40
CA ALA A 49 8.27 -13.42 -15.64
C ALA A 49 7.99 -12.10 -14.90
N LEU A 50 8.54 -11.93 -13.70
CA LEU A 50 8.43 -10.69 -12.94
C LEU A 50 8.97 -9.50 -13.73
N THR A 51 8.21 -8.39 -13.75
CA THR A 51 8.62 -7.14 -14.40
C THR A 51 9.37 -6.21 -13.43
N ALA A 52 9.22 -6.44 -12.14
CA ALA A 52 9.92 -5.75 -11.06
C ALA A 52 10.21 -6.70 -9.90
N PRO A 53 11.25 -6.45 -9.08
CA PRO A 53 11.60 -7.36 -8.00
C PRO A 53 10.54 -7.32 -6.88
N ILE A 54 10.45 -8.43 -6.15
CA ILE A 54 9.62 -8.57 -4.94
C ILE A 54 10.54 -8.97 -3.79
N ASP A 55 10.71 -8.09 -2.81
CA ASP A 55 11.51 -8.39 -1.62
C ASP A 55 10.81 -9.45 -0.75
N LYS A 56 11.58 -10.20 0.03
CA LYS A 56 11.03 -11.16 1.01
C LYS A 56 10.10 -10.50 2.03
N ASP A 57 9.31 -11.34 2.69
CA ASP A 57 8.30 -11.00 3.71
C ASP A 57 7.05 -10.28 3.17
N ASN A 58 6.94 -10.08 1.86
CA ASN A 58 5.69 -9.65 1.24
C ASN A 58 4.66 -10.79 1.23
N TRP A 59 3.40 -10.45 1.50
CA TRP A 59 2.26 -11.35 1.34
C TRP A 59 1.55 -11.00 0.04
N LEU A 60 1.16 -12.01 -0.73
CA LEU A 60 0.40 -11.90 -1.97
C LEU A 60 -0.97 -12.56 -1.76
N LEU A 61 -2.02 -11.94 -2.30
CA LEU A 61 -3.37 -12.51 -2.37
C LEU A 61 -3.62 -12.93 -3.82
N PHE A 62 -3.67 -14.23 -4.06
CA PHE A 62 -4.11 -14.80 -5.33
C PHE A 62 -5.62 -15.00 -5.29
N VAL A 63 -6.31 -14.63 -6.37
CA VAL A 63 -7.75 -14.78 -6.53
C VAL A 63 -8.02 -15.61 -7.79
N ASP A 64 -8.81 -16.68 -7.68
CA ASP A 64 -9.18 -17.51 -8.81
C ASP A 64 -10.36 -16.90 -9.62
N SER A 65 -10.78 -17.60 -10.68
CA SER A 65 -11.92 -17.19 -11.51
C SER A 65 -13.27 -17.19 -10.78
N ASN A 66 -13.37 -17.89 -9.65
CA ASN A 66 -14.58 -17.97 -8.82
C ASN A 66 -14.58 -16.91 -7.71
N GLY A 67 -13.53 -16.11 -7.58
CA GLY A 67 -13.35 -15.13 -6.51
C GLY A 67 -12.87 -15.75 -5.19
N LEU A 68 -12.39 -17.00 -5.20
CA LEU A 68 -11.76 -17.61 -4.03
C LEU A 68 -10.36 -17.03 -3.84
N GLU A 69 -10.08 -16.72 -2.59
CA GLU A 69 -8.90 -16.01 -2.14
C GLU A 69 -7.89 -16.99 -1.55
N TYR A 70 -6.61 -16.80 -1.89
CA TYR A 70 -5.51 -17.65 -1.46
C TYR A 70 -4.28 -16.82 -1.10
N LEU A 71 -3.70 -17.07 0.07
CA LEU A 71 -2.53 -16.32 0.54
C LEU A 71 -1.21 -17.05 0.28
N ALA A 72 -0.20 -16.29 -0.13
CA ALA A 72 1.18 -16.75 -0.20
C ALA A 72 2.14 -15.72 0.40
N LYS A 73 3.02 -16.15 1.32
CA LYS A 73 4.10 -15.31 1.86
C LYS A 73 5.38 -15.57 1.09
N VAL A 74 5.96 -14.55 0.46
CA VAL A 74 7.27 -14.61 -0.19
C VAL A 74 8.37 -14.72 0.88
N THR A 75 9.21 -15.74 0.79
CA THR A 75 10.25 -16.04 1.81
C THR A 75 11.67 -15.72 1.35
N ALA A 76 11.89 -15.48 0.05
CA ALA A 76 13.16 -15.04 -0.51
C ALA A 76 12.95 -13.89 -1.50
N ASP A 77 13.97 -13.02 -1.64
CA ASP A 77 13.94 -11.93 -2.61
C ASP A 77 13.83 -12.52 -4.03
N ALA A 78 12.84 -12.07 -4.80
CA ALA A 78 12.61 -12.49 -6.17
C ALA A 78 13.07 -11.37 -7.13
N ALA A 79 14.03 -11.70 -8.00
CA ALA A 79 14.59 -10.74 -8.95
C ALA A 79 13.69 -10.53 -10.18
N ILE A 80 13.95 -9.49 -10.96
CA ILE A 80 13.31 -9.28 -12.27
C ILE A 80 13.60 -10.49 -13.18
N GLY A 81 12.62 -10.91 -13.98
CA GLY A 81 12.80 -11.97 -14.98
C GLY A 81 12.60 -13.39 -14.45
N VAL A 82 12.45 -13.58 -13.13
CA VAL A 82 12.18 -14.91 -12.58
C VAL A 82 10.72 -15.31 -12.82
N THR A 83 10.50 -16.60 -13.05
CA THR A 83 9.16 -17.22 -13.20
C THR A 83 8.81 -18.09 -12.00
N ALA A 84 9.57 -18.03 -10.91
CA ALA A 84 9.30 -18.82 -9.71
C ALA A 84 9.49 -17.95 -8.45
N LEU A 85 8.50 -17.96 -7.57
CA LEU A 85 8.55 -17.32 -6.26
C LEU A 85 8.83 -18.37 -5.19
N THR A 86 9.82 -18.14 -4.33
CA THR A 86 9.97 -18.94 -3.11
C THR A 86 9.00 -18.44 -2.05
N VAL A 87 8.16 -19.32 -1.53
CA VAL A 87 7.09 -18.98 -0.59
C VAL A 87 7.15 -19.83 0.68
N LYS A 88 6.50 -19.37 1.74
CA LYS A 88 6.18 -20.22 2.89
C LYS A 88 5.30 -21.36 2.37
N ALA A 89 5.50 -22.58 2.90
CA ALA A 89 4.68 -23.74 2.58
C ALA A 89 3.19 -23.36 2.58
N LEU A 90 2.53 -23.58 1.44
CA LEU A 90 1.14 -23.16 1.24
C LEU A 90 0.20 -23.93 2.17
N ASP A 91 -0.69 -23.23 2.86
CA ASP A 91 -1.67 -23.85 3.76
C ASP A 91 -2.76 -24.61 2.98
N GLU A 92 -3.01 -24.20 1.74
CA GLU A 92 -3.96 -24.77 0.79
C GLU A 92 -3.41 -24.75 -0.64
N ALA A 93 -4.06 -25.46 -1.55
CA ALA A 93 -3.66 -25.43 -2.95
C ALA A 93 -4.19 -24.15 -3.61
N ILE A 94 -3.35 -23.50 -4.43
CA ILE A 94 -3.74 -22.33 -5.22
C ILE A 94 -3.92 -22.79 -6.68
N PRO A 95 -5.12 -22.63 -7.27
CA PRO A 95 -5.36 -23.00 -8.67
C PRO A 95 -4.38 -22.32 -9.63
N ASP A 96 -4.16 -22.95 -10.77
CA ASP A 96 -3.52 -22.29 -11.90
C ASP A 96 -4.36 -21.10 -12.38
N GLU A 97 -3.73 -20.17 -13.10
CA GLU A 97 -4.35 -18.93 -13.58
C GLU A 97 -4.86 -17.97 -12.48
N ALA A 98 -4.79 -18.34 -11.21
CA ALA A 98 -5.09 -17.44 -10.09
C ALA A 98 -4.19 -16.20 -10.16
N VAL A 99 -4.77 -15.03 -9.85
CA VAL A 99 -4.15 -13.73 -10.08
C VAL A 99 -3.88 -13.00 -8.78
N ALA A 100 -2.66 -12.49 -8.60
CA ALA A 100 -2.30 -11.58 -7.52
C ALA A 100 -1.86 -10.22 -8.04
N LYS A 101 -2.15 -9.16 -7.27
CA LYS A 101 -1.62 -7.81 -7.51
C LYS A 101 -0.49 -7.52 -6.54
N PHE A 102 0.61 -6.96 -7.04
CA PHE A 102 1.71 -6.45 -6.23
C PHE A 102 2.00 -4.99 -6.61
N PRO A 103 2.23 -4.06 -5.67
CA PRO A 103 2.04 -4.15 -4.21
C PRO A 103 0.65 -4.63 -3.79
N SER A 104 0.58 -5.23 -2.61
CA SER A 104 -0.64 -5.85 -2.11
C SER A 104 -1.60 -4.78 -1.62
N GLU A 105 -2.86 -4.92 -2.02
CA GLU A 105 -3.91 -4.00 -1.63
C GLU A 105 -4.31 -4.22 -0.17
N LEU A 106 -4.60 -3.13 0.51
CA LEU A 106 -5.07 -3.08 1.89
C LEU A 106 -6.59 -2.84 1.85
N TYR A 107 -7.35 -3.94 1.88
CA TYR A 107 -8.81 -3.92 1.79
C TYR A 107 -9.49 -3.49 3.10
N ASP A 108 -10.80 -3.29 3.02
CA ASP A 108 -11.71 -3.01 4.14
C ASP A 108 -11.25 -1.84 5.02
N ARG A 109 -10.70 -0.80 4.37
CA ARG A 109 -10.40 0.48 5.01
C ARG A 109 -11.63 1.37 4.91
N SER A 110 -12.03 1.97 6.02
CA SER A 110 -13.14 2.93 6.04
C SER A 110 -12.69 4.32 5.60
N ALA A 111 -11.40 4.62 5.68
CA ALA A 111 -10.81 5.87 5.20
C ALA A 111 -9.29 5.74 5.03
N ILE A 112 -8.69 6.74 4.39
CA ILE A 112 -7.25 7.01 4.45
C ILE A 112 -7.03 8.50 4.70
N ASN A 113 -6.55 8.83 5.90
CA ASN A 113 -6.36 10.22 6.32
C ASN A 113 -4.87 10.56 6.22
N LEU A 114 -4.51 11.40 5.24
CA LEU A 114 -3.16 11.92 5.08
C LEU A 114 -3.03 13.24 5.84
N ALA A 115 -2.22 13.24 6.90
CA ALA A 115 -1.95 14.41 7.71
C ALA A 115 -0.53 14.91 7.49
N ARG A 116 -0.35 16.23 7.48
CA ARG A 116 0.96 16.87 7.47
C ARG A 116 1.01 17.92 8.57
N THR A 117 1.98 17.76 9.46
CA THR A 117 2.26 18.70 10.54
C THR A 117 3.59 19.38 10.26
N TYR A 118 3.59 20.71 10.30
CA TYR A 118 4.80 21.52 10.13
C TYR A 118 5.24 22.00 11.50
N ASN A 119 6.45 21.63 11.90
CA ASN A 119 7.07 22.14 13.11
C ASN A 119 7.85 23.40 12.75
N ASN A 120 7.52 24.48 13.45
CA ASN A 120 8.15 25.78 13.25
C ASN A 120 9.07 26.10 14.42
N SER A 121 10.25 26.63 14.13
CA SER A 121 11.06 27.32 15.11
C SER A 121 10.73 28.80 15.04
N GLU A 122 10.43 29.39 16.19
CA GLU A 122 10.28 30.83 16.32
C GLU A 122 11.64 31.43 16.72
N VAL A 123 12.06 32.48 16.02
CA VAL A 123 13.28 33.24 16.36
C VAL A 123 12.89 34.67 16.68
N PHE A 124 13.37 35.17 17.83
CA PHE A 124 13.29 36.57 18.19
C PHE A 124 14.60 37.24 17.81
N THR A 125 14.53 38.27 16.98
CA THR A 125 15.69 39.11 16.68
C THR A 125 15.48 40.49 17.28
N LEU A 126 16.57 41.17 17.64
CA LEU A 126 16.51 42.50 18.24
C LEU A 126 15.89 43.57 17.31
N ASN A 127 15.81 43.29 16.01
CA ASN A 127 15.42 44.25 14.98
C ASN A 127 14.02 43.99 14.38
N THR A 128 13.28 42.97 14.83
CA THR A 128 11.93 42.70 14.32
C THR A 128 10.83 43.49 15.04
N GLY A 129 11.18 44.40 15.96
CA GLY A 129 10.18 45.24 16.63
C GLY A 129 9.16 44.48 17.49
N GLY A 130 9.48 43.24 17.88
CA GLY A 130 8.55 42.34 18.59
C GLY A 130 7.82 41.35 17.67
N ASP A 131 7.96 41.47 16.35
CA ASP A 131 7.40 40.51 15.41
C ASP A 131 8.17 39.19 15.42
N ARG A 132 7.43 38.10 15.25
CA ARG A 132 7.96 36.73 15.23
C ARG A 132 8.48 36.39 13.84
N GLN A 133 9.74 35.99 13.75
CA GLN A 133 10.23 35.28 12.57
C GLN A 133 10.01 33.78 12.76
N VAL A 134 9.28 33.18 11.82
CA VAL A 134 8.90 31.76 11.86
C VAL A 134 9.65 31.03 10.76
N VAL A 135 10.45 30.03 11.13
CA VAL A 135 11.18 29.17 10.19
C VAL A 135 10.66 27.75 10.32
N ALA A 136 10.14 27.18 9.23
CA ALA A 136 9.77 25.77 9.20
C ALA A 136 11.02 24.90 9.33
N THR A 137 11.05 23.99 10.30
CA THR A 137 12.22 23.16 10.60
C THR A 137 12.05 21.73 10.10
N THR A 138 10.95 21.09 10.49
CA THR A 138 10.64 19.71 10.12
C THR A 138 9.18 19.59 9.72
N ALA A 139 8.89 18.64 8.83
CA ALA A 139 7.53 18.29 8.46
C ALA A 139 7.33 16.80 8.76
N THR A 140 6.40 16.49 9.65
CA THR A 140 5.96 15.12 9.89
C THR A 140 4.77 14.85 9.00
N LYS A 141 4.80 13.75 8.26
CA LYS A 141 3.68 13.28 7.45
C LYS A 141 3.23 11.95 8.00
N ASN A 142 1.93 11.83 8.27
CA ASN A 142 1.32 10.62 8.81
C ASN A 142 0.18 10.17 7.91
N ALA A 143 -0.13 8.89 7.93
CA ALA A 143 -1.32 8.34 7.33
C ALA A 143 -2.05 7.44 8.34
N THR A 144 -3.37 7.58 8.44
CA THR A 144 -4.20 6.70 9.27
C THR A 144 -5.23 6.01 8.39
N ALA A 145 -5.23 4.68 8.42
CA ALA A 145 -6.09 3.81 7.62
C ALA A 145 -6.97 2.94 8.54
N PRO A 146 -8.04 3.51 9.13
CA PRO A 146 -8.95 2.75 9.97
C PRO A 146 -9.71 1.71 9.15
N GLY A 147 -10.14 0.62 9.77
CA GLY A 147 -10.93 -0.41 9.08
C GLY A 147 -10.96 -1.76 9.78
N PHE A 148 -11.44 -2.79 9.05
CA PHE A 148 -11.68 -4.11 9.62
C PHE A 148 -10.53 -5.08 9.37
N TRP A 149 -10.26 -5.93 10.35
CA TRP A 149 -9.34 -7.02 10.17
C TRP A 149 -10.00 -8.14 9.37
N TYR A 150 -9.37 -8.52 8.27
CA TYR A 150 -9.78 -9.65 7.45
C TYR A 150 -8.59 -10.59 7.23
N TRP A 151 -8.81 -11.88 7.42
CA TRP A 151 -7.71 -12.85 7.51
C TRP A 151 -6.96 -13.03 6.19
N HIS A 152 -7.65 -12.83 5.05
CA HIS A 152 -7.09 -12.86 3.69
C HIS A 152 -6.58 -11.51 3.19
N ASN A 153 -6.59 -10.47 4.01
CA ASN A 153 -6.05 -9.18 3.63
C ASN A 153 -4.51 -9.23 3.60
N ALA A 154 -3.95 -9.50 2.42
CA ALA A 154 -2.51 -9.57 2.21
C ALA A 154 -1.81 -8.25 2.56
N GLY A 155 -2.39 -7.09 2.22
CA GLY A 155 -1.85 -5.78 2.60
C GLY A 155 -1.74 -5.61 4.11
N TYR A 156 -2.77 -6.02 4.87
CA TYR A 156 -2.72 -5.99 6.33
C TYR A 156 -1.64 -6.94 6.88
N ARG A 157 -1.46 -8.12 6.28
CA ARG A 157 -0.39 -9.06 6.67
C ARG A 157 1.00 -8.53 6.38
N VAL A 158 1.22 -7.87 5.23
CA VAL A 158 2.46 -7.12 4.95
C VAL A 158 2.71 -6.10 6.06
N CYS A 159 1.69 -5.34 6.45
CA CYS A 159 1.82 -4.36 7.53
C CYS A 159 2.17 -5.01 8.88
N LYS A 160 1.50 -6.10 9.23
CA LYS A 160 1.80 -6.87 10.45
C LYS A 160 3.27 -7.33 10.49
N GLU A 161 3.73 -7.99 9.42
CA GLU A 161 5.11 -8.47 9.31
C GLU A 161 6.12 -7.32 9.40
N ALA A 162 5.86 -6.23 8.69
CA ALA A 162 6.72 -5.07 8.71
C ALA A 162 6.80 -4.43 10.11
N ALA A 163 5.67 -4.31 10.81
CA ALA A 163 5.63 -3.79 12.17
C ALA A 163 6.39 -4.68 13.16
N GLU A 164 6.17 -6.00 13.11
CA GLU A 164 6.85 -6.98 13.98
C GLU A 164 8.36 -7.01 13.72
N ALA A 165 8.77 -6.91 12.45
CA ALA A 165 10.17 -6.88 12.05
C ALA A 165 10.81 -5.48 12.10
N LYS A 166 10.07 -4.43 12.50
CA LYS A 166 10.49 -3.02 12.49
C LYS A 166 11.05 -2.56 11.13
N LYS A 167 10.43 -3.03 10.05
CA LYS A 167 10.79 -2.69 8.67
C LYS A 167 9.89 -1.58 8.12
N PRO A 168 10.44 -0.68 7.30
CA PRO A 168 9.63 0.26 6.56
C PRO A 168 8.87 -0.45 5.42
N VAL A 169 7.68 0.08 5.12
CA VAL A 169 6.86 -0.28 3.95
C VAL A 169 6.79 0.88 2.98
N TRP A 170 6.55 0.59 1.72
CA TRP A 170 6.03 1.59 0.78
C TRP A 170 4.52 1.63 0.90
N LEU A 171 3.97 2.80 1.14
CA LEU A 171 2.54 3.07 1.14
C LEU A 171 2.18 3.80 -0.15
N PHE A 172 1.13 3.33 -0.82
CA PHE A 172 0.54 3.94 -2.01
C PHE A 172 -0.93 4.23 -1.73
N VAL A 173 -1.36 5.46 -2.00
CA VAL A 173 -2.74 5.91 -1.93
C VAL A 173 -3.12 6.38 -3.32
N GLU A 174 -3.96 5.63 -4.01
CA GLU A 174 -4.42 5.89 -5.37
C GLU A 174 -5.88 6.35 -5.31
N TYR A 175 -6.14 7.58 -5.76
CA TYR A 175 -7.49 8.12 -5.86
C TYR A 175 -8.18 7.65 -7.15
N GLU A 176 -9.51 7.72 -7.16
CA GLU A 176 -10.31 7.40 -8.36
C GLU A 176 -9.85 8.25 -9.56
N PRO A 177 -9.82 7.69 -10.79
CA PRO A 177 -9.61 8.50 -11.99
C PRO A 177 -10.62 9.66 -12.06
N PRO A 178 -10.18 10.90 -12.39
CA PRO A 178 -11.07 12.06 -12.44
C PRO A 178 -12.08 11.98 -13.59
N SER A 179 -11.82 11.16 -14.61
CA SER A 179 -12.75 10.87 -15.71
C SER A 179 -12.34 9.57 -16.43
N PRO A 180 -13.20 8.99 -17.30
CA PRO A 180 -12.86 7.82 -18.12
C PRO A 180 -11.66 8.00 -19.06
N ALA A 181 -11.22 9.25 -19.29
CA ALA A 181 -10.00 9.54 -20.06
C ALA A 181 -8.71 9.19 -19.31
N PHE A 182 -8.81 8.84 -18.03
CA PHE A 182 -7.68 8.45 -17.19
C PHE A 182 -7.87 7.03 -16.66
N SER A 183 -6.78 6.28 -16.62
CA SER A 183 -6.72 4.93 -16.05
C SER A 183 -6.52 4.93 -14.54
N LYS A 184 -5.93 6.01 -13.99
CA LYS A 184 -5.66 6.20 -12.55
C LYS A 184 -5.84 7.66 -12.17
N GLY A 185 -6.29 7.92 -10.94
CA GLY A 185 -6.26 9.26 -10.35
C GLY A 185 -4.88 9.62 -9.82
N ILE A 186 -4.84 10.63 -8.95
CA ILE A 186 -3.61 11.04 -8.25
C ILE A 186 -3.10 9.87 -7.40
N ILE A 187 -1.78 9.68 -7.37
CA ILE A 187 -1.13 8.68 -6.52
C ILE A 187 -0.19 9.38 -5.55
N VAL A 188 -0.49 9.28 -4.26
CA VAL A 188 0.42 9.67 -3.18
C VAL A 188 1.19 8.44 -2.73
N SER A 189 2.52 8.51 -2.72
CA SER A 189 3.35 7.38 -2.31
C SER A 189 4.61 7.80 -1.57
N GLY A 190 5.03 6.96 -0.63
CA GLY A 190 6.22 7.20 0.16
C GLY A 190 6.58 6.02 1.05
N LYS A 191 7.81 6.04 1.58
CA LYS A 191 8.29 5.05 2.52
C LYS A 191 7.83 5.42 3.93
N ALA A 192 7.19 4.50 4.63
CA ALA A 192 6.61 4.71 5.95
C ALA A 192 6.96 3.57 6.92
N VAL A 193 6.93 3.87 8.21
CA VAL A 193 6.92 2.86 9.28
C VAL A 193 5.52 2.80 9.88
N ILE A 194 5.16 1.64 10.40
CA ILE A 194 3.88 1.46 11.08
C ILE A 194 4.09 1.77 12.55
N THR A 195 3.49 2.85 13.02
CA THR A 195 3.66 3.36 14.39
C THR A 195 2.68 2.71 15.36
N SER A 196 1.52 2.28 14.87
CA SER A 196 0.51 1.60 15.68
C SER A 196 -0.41 0.74 14.81
N ARG A 197 -0.85 -0.38 15.39
CA ARG A 197 -1.77 -1.35 14.80
C ARG A 197 -2.73 -1.89 15.88
N PRO A 198 -3.64 -1.06 16.40
CA PRO A 198 -4.59 -1.52 17.40
C PRO A 198 -5.56 -2.52 16.76
N THR A 199 -5.97 -3.51 17.56
CA THR A 199 -6.96 -4.50 17.19
C THR A 199 -7.95 -4.55 18.33
N ASP A 200 -9.19 -4.13 18.07
CA ASP A 200 -10.26 -4.17 19.05
C ASP A 200 -11.30 -5.23 18.66
N SER A 201 -11.82 -5.92 19.66
CA SER A 201 -12.74 -7.06 19.54
C SER A 201 -13.96 -6.85 20.41
N ALA A 202 -14.68 -5.77 20.17
CA ALA A 202 -15.93 -5.49 20.87
C ALA A 202 -16.96 -6.60 20.63
N ALA A 203 -17.75 -6.94 21.66
CA ALA A 203 -18.83 -7.92 21.53
C ALA A 203 -19.85 -7.47 20.49
N ASN A 204 -20.30 -8.40 19.64
CA ASN A 204 -21.25 -8.16 18.55
C ASN A 204 -20.78 -7.17 17.47
N ALA A 205 -19.48 -6.96 17.31
CA ALA A 205 -18.91 -6.13 16.25
C ALA A 205 -17.83 -6.90 15.45
N PHE A 206 -17.55 -6.45 14.23
CA PHE A 206 -16.40 -6.93 13.47
C PHE A 206 -15.10 -6.50 14.15
N LEU A 207 -14.07 -7.35 14.04
CA LEU A 207 -12.74 -7.05 14.56
C LEU A 207 -12.14 -5.85 13.83
N THR A 208 -11.71 -4.83 14.56
CA THR A 208 -11.02 -3.69 13.95
C THR A 208 -9.55 -4.03 13.71
N GLY A 209 -8.95 -3.37 12.74
CA GLY A 209 -7.55 -3.54 12.39
C GLY A 209 -6.99 -2.24 11.86
N ASP A 210 -7.01 -1.18 12.65
CA ASP A 210 -6.54 0.12 12.21
C ASP A 210 -5.02 0.12 12.01
N LEU A 211 -4.54 0.98 11.11
CA LEU A 211 -3.13 1.14 10.82
C LEU A 211 -2.74 2.61 10.85
N ASN A 212 -1.71 2.92 11.61
CA ASN A 212 -1.08 4.24 11.64
C ASN A 212 0.32 4.16 11.05
N PHE A 213 0.58 5.04 10.10
CA PHE A 213 1.84 5.15 9.38
C PHE A 213 2.48 6.50 9.64
N GLU A 214 3.81 6.51 9.73
CA GLU A 214 4.63 7.72 9.72
C GLU A 214 5.61 7.62 8.56
N PHE A 215 5.59 8.62 7.66
CA PHE A 215 6.50 8.64 6.52
C PHE A 215 7.92 8.99 6.98
N THR A 216 8.88 8.16 6.57
CA THR A 216 10.30 8.27 6.96
C THR A 216 11.14 9.06 5.95
N GLY A 217 10.52 9.62 4.93
CA GLY A 217 11.21 10.30 3.84
C GLY A 217 10.28 11.12 2.95
N PRO A 218 10.74 11.53 1.76
CA PRO A 218 9.92 12.30 0.84
C PRO A 218 8.67 11.49 0.44
N VAL A 219 7.56 12.21 0.33
CA VAL A 219 6.30 11.69 -0.19
C VAL A 219 6.15 12.30 -1.58
N SER A 220 6.04 11.44 -2.57
CA SER A 220 5.77 11.80 -3.96
C SER A 220 4.28 11.81 -4.23
N GLU A 221 3.85 12.74 -5.07
CA GLU A 221 2.51 12.79 -5.65
C GLU A 221 2.68 12.76 -7.17
N SER A 222 1.91 11.92 -7.87
CA SER A 222 1.90 11.88 -9.32
C SER A 222 0.53 12.26 -9.86
N ASP A 223 0.54 12.94 -11.00
CA ASP A 223 -0.68 13.30 -11.74
C ASP A 223 -1.47 12.07 -12.20
N PRO A 224 -2.79 12.23 -12.48
CA PRO A 224 -3.61 11.19 -13.10
C PRO A 224 -2.97 10.65 -14.39
N VAL A 225 -3.10 9.34 -14.61
CA VAL A 225 -2.48 8.66 -15.76
C VAL A 225 -3.49 8.56 -16.89
N PRO A 226 -3.26 9.19 -18.07
CA PRO A 226 -4.18 9.10 -19.20
C PRO A 226 -4.38 7.64 -19.67
N THR A 227 -5.57 7.34 -20.17
CA THR A 227 -5.82 6.10 -20.92
C THR A 227 -5.12 6.22 -22.28
N ALA A 228 -4.43 5.15 -22.70
CA ALA A 228 -3.76 5.08 -24.00
C ALA A 228 -4.75 5.01 -25.16
#